data_AF-A0A2J6SXT6-F1
#
_entry.id   AF-A0A2J6SXT6-F1
#
_cell.length_a   1.000
_cell.length_b   1.000
_cell.length_c   1.000
_cell.angle_alpha   90.00
_cell.angle_beta   90.00
_cell.angle_gamma   90.00
#
_symmetry.space_group_name_H-M   'P 1'
#
loop_
_entity.id
_entity.type
_entity.pdbx_description
1 polymer ?
#
loop_
_entity_poly.entity_id
_entity_poly.type
_entity_poly.pdbx_seq_one_letter_code
_entity_poly.pdbx_strand_id
1 'polypeptide(L)'
;MTMSATTITRDGSTPTSFQDLSIELQLQIWTCALPGPRIIQLHYLNGVFFFRGAPPPLVLHICRASREVGLKVFESIFDLNDKPIYINFAYDTLHLATSPRMCKQFTSLYPGITEKIESLAVEITSEEEREEAVINIVTSHLSKLRELIFVAGGGMERMLAIKYPEKVMFLEPEPMPDPWRH
;
A
#
# COMPACT_ATOMS: atom_id res chain seq x y z
N MET A 1 48.94 17.91 -30.45
CA MET A 1 47.59 18.19 -29.91
C MET A 1 47.50 17.54 -28.53
N THR A 2 47.85 18.28 -27.49
CA THR A 2 47.77 17.84 -26.09
C THR A 2 46.46 18.36 -25.51
N MET A 3 45.58 17.45 -25.08
CA MET A 3 44.34 17.81 -24.41
C MET A 3 44.64 18.21 -22.96
N SER A 4 44.40 19.47 -22.63
CA SER A 4 44.43 19.95 -21.24
C SER A 4 43.26 19.36 -20.48
N ALA A 5 43.57 18.62 -19.42
CA ALA A 5 42.59 18.14 -18.46
C ALA A 5 42.10 19.32 -17.60
N THR A 6 40.84 19.72 -17.79
CA THR A 6 40.18 20.72 -16.94
C THR A 6 39.98 20.12 -15.55
N THR A 7 40.83 20.51 -14.61
CA THR A 7 40.65 20.19 -13.19
C THR A 7 39.55 21.07 -12.65
N ILE A 8 38.38 20.48 -12.38
CA ILE A 8 37.29 21.15 -11.66
C ILE A 8 37.75 21.29 -10.21
N THR A 9 38.16 22.49 -9.83
CA THR A 9 38.41 22.87 -8.43
C THR A 9 37.10 22.76 -7.67
N ARG A 10 37.01 21.73 -6.83
CA ARG A 10 35.92 21.48 -5.90
C ARG A 10 36.02 22.55 -4.79
N ASP A 11 35.07 23.47 -4.78
CA ASP A 11 34.98 24.51 -3.75
C ASP A 11 34.89 23.86 -2.35
N GLY A 12 35.61 24.43 -1.38
CA GLY A 12 35.95 23.79 -0.10
C GLY A 12 34.82 23.74 0.94
N SER A 13 33.55 23.82 0.53
CA SER A 13 32.43 23.74 1.46
C SER A 13 32.24 22.28 1.92
N THR A 14 32.44 22.04 3.22
CA THR A 14 32.02 20.78 3.83
C THR A 14 30.50 20.67 3.68
N PRO A 15 29.95 19.51 3.27
CA PRO A 15 28.51 19.35 3.16
C PRO A 15 27.85 19.65 4.50
N THR A 16 26.87 20.56 4.50
CA THR A 16 26.05 20.88 5.67
C THR A 16 25.41 19.60 6.21
N SER A 17 25.52 19.35 7.51
CA SER A 17 24.89 18.18 8.13
C SER A 17 23.37 18.30 8.06
N PHE A 18 22.66 17.18 7.92
CA PHE A 18 21.20 17.18 8.00
C PHE A 18 20.69 17.81 9.30
N GLN A 19 21.44 17.64 10.39
CA GLN A 19 21.08 18.17 11.71
C GLN A 19 21.17 19.70 11.80
N ASP A 20 21.91 20.34 10.88
CA ASP A 20 22.08 21.80 10.85
C ASP A 20 20.96 22.50 10.08
N LEU A 21 20.08 21.75 9.41
CA LEU A 21 18.92 22.27 8.71
C LEU A 21 17.86 22.77 9.70
N SER A 22 17.06 23.77 9.33
CA SER A 22 15.91 24.17 10.16
C SER A 22 14.94 22.99 10.35
N ILE A 23 14.20 22.97 11.46
CA ILE A 23 13.26 21.89 11.75
C ILE A 23 12.21 21.74 10.64
N GLU A 24 11.78 22.84 10.00
CA GLU A 24 10.82 22.77 8.89
C GLU A 24 11.40 22.01 7.69
N LEU A 25 12.66 22.28 7.33
CA LEU A 25 13.34 21.59 6.24
C LEU A 25 13.56 20.11 6.57
N GLN A 26 13.94 19.79 7.81
CA GLN A 26 14.09 18.40 8.24
C GLN A 26 12.76 17.63 8.14
N LEU A 27 11.66 18.24 8.59
CA LEU A 27 10.31 17.65 8.49
C LEU A 27 9.86 17.49 7.04
N GLN A 28 10.13 18.47 6.17
CA GLN A 28 9.85 18.37 4.74
C GLN A 28 10.64 17.24 4.09
N ILE A 29 11.94 17.11 4.39
CA ILE A 29 12.76 16.01 3.86
C ILE A 29 12.21 14.66 4.31
N TRP A 30 11.84 14.50 5.59
CA TRP A 30 11.25 13.25 6.07
C TRP A 30 9.89 12.95 5.44
N THR A 31 9.08 13.97 5.20
CA THR A 31 7.79 13.83 4.51
C THR A 31 8.00 13.39 3.06
N CYS A 32 8.98 13.96 2.36
CA CYS A 32 9.37 13.56 1.01
C CYS A 32 10.04 12.18 0.95
N ALA A 33 10.61 11.71 2.06
CA ALA A 33 11.22 10.38 2.18
C ALA A 33 10.21 9.27 2.51
N LEU A 34 8.94 9.62 2.77
CA LEU A 34 7.87 8.62 2.87
C LEU A 34 7.78 7.86 1.55
N PRO A 35 7.62 6.53 1.57
CA PRO A 35 7.42 5.80 0.33
C PRO A 35 6.09 6.23 -0.31
N GLY A 36 6.04 6.22 -1.64
CA GLY A 36 4.79 6.33 -2.38
C GLY A 36 3.88 5.10 -2.15
N PRO A 37 2.75 5.00 -2.87
CA PRO A 37 1.86 3.84 -2.81
C PRO A 37 2.59 2.51 -2.97
N ARG A 38 2.32 1.54 -2.09
CA ARG A 38 2.96 0.20 -2.13
C ARG A 38 1.90 -0.89 -2.22
N ILE A 39 2.30 -2.02 -2.79
CA ILE A 39 1.51 -3.25 -2.80
C ILE A 39 1.97 -4.14 -1.65
N ILE A 40 1.10 -4.35 -0.67
CA ILE A 40 1.33 -5.24 0.46
C ILE A 40 0.65 -6.57 0.15
N GLN A 41 1.43 -7.61 -0.10
CA GLN A 41 0.87 -8.90 -0.49
C GLN A 41 0.51 -9.72 0.74
N LEU A 42 -0.73 -10.16 0.82
CA LEU A 42 -1.20 -11.14 1.78
C LEU A 42 -1.26 -12.51 1.11
N HIS A 43 -0.49 -13.44 1.63
CA HIS A 43 -0.43 -14.82 1.16
C HIS A 43 -1.08 -15.74 2.19
N TYR A 44 -1.64 -16.85 1.71
CA TYR A 44 -2.16 -17.92 2.56
C TYR A 44 -1.46 -19.23 2.20
N LEU A 45 -0.75 -19.81 3.18
CA LEU A 45 -0.06 -21.09 3.01
C LEU A 45 -0.21 -21.91 4.29
N ASN A 46 -0.53 -23.20 4.14
CA ASN A 46 -0.61 -24.15 5.26
C ASN A 46 -1.52 -23.68 6.41
N GLY A 47 -2.63 -23.03 6.12
CA GLY A 47 -3.56 -22.56 7.15
C GLY A 47 -3.24 -21.19 7.73
N VAL A 48 -2.14 -20.55 7.31
CA VAL A 48 -1.60 -19.34 7.94
C VAL A 48 -1.52 -18.21 6.92
N PHE A 49 -1.98 -17.03 7.33
CA PHE A 49 -1.80 -15.79 6.59
C PHE A 49 -0.45 -15.14 6.94
N PHE A 50 0.29 -14.70 5.92
CA PHE A 50 1.53 -13.96 6.12
C PHE A 50 1.68 -12.90 5.04
N PHE A 51 2.35 -11.81 5.42
CA PHE A 51 2.54 -10.67 4.54
C PHE A 51 3.90 -10.75 3.82
N ARG A 52 3.93 -10.36 2.55
CA ARG A 52 5.12 -10.23 1.72
C ARG A 52 5.16 -8.86 1.03
N GLY A 53 6.36 -8.44 0.64
CA GLY A 53 6.55 -7.18 -0.09
C GLY A 53 6.36 -5.92 0.75
N ALA A 54 6.24 -6.06 2.08
CA ALA A 54 6.05 -4.95 3.01
C ALA A 54 7.22 -4.83 4.00
N PRO A 55 8.46 -4.59 3.54
CA PRO A 55 9.51 -4.21 4.47
C PRO A 55 9.08 -2.93 5.21
N PRO A 56 9.40 -2.80 6.50
CA PRO A 56 9.12 -1.58 7.23
C PRO A 56 9.66 -0.34 6.48
N PRO A 57 8.86 0.72 6.28
CA PRO A 57 9.32 1.96 5.67
C PRO A 57 10.61 2.47 6.31
N LEU A 58 11.59 2.86 5.49
CA LEU A 58 12.92 3.28 5.97
C LEU A 58 12.83 4.40 7.02
N VAL A 59 11.90 5.35 6.83
CA VAL A 59 11.63 6.46 7.76
C VAL A 59 11.34 6.00 9.20
N LEU A 60 10.84 4.79 9.41
CA LEU A 60 10.57 4.26 10.75
C LEU A 60 11.82 3.80 11.50
N HIS A 61 12.96 3.70 10.81
CA HIS A 61 14.18 3.07 11.29
C HIS A 61 15.43 3.97 11.22
N ILE A 62 15.38 5.14 10.58
CA ILE A 62 16.55 6.03 10.46
C ILE A 62 16.89 6.69 11.81
N CYS A 63 15.94 7.45 12.36
CA CYS A 63 16.13 8.21 13.60
C CYS A 63 14.77 8.50 14.24
N ARG A 64 14.78 9.06 15.47
CA ARG A 64 13.55 9.39 16.21
C ARG A 64 12.64 10.36 15.45
N ALA A 65 13.17 11.46 14.91
CA ALA A 65 12.38 12.46 14.18
C ALA A 65 11.73 11.87 12.93
N SER A 66 12.48 11.07 12.16
CA SER A 66 11.95 10.37 10.97
C SER A 66 10.83 9.39 11.36
N ARG A 67 11.01 8.65 12.46
CA ARG A 67 10.01 7.73 12.99
C ARG A 67 8.73 8.44 13.42
N GLU A 68 8.85 9.59 14.08
CA GLU A 68 7.70 10.41 14.48
C GLU A 68 6.92 10.93 13.26
N VAL A 69 7.59 11.25 12.14
CA VAL A 69 6.93 11.57 10.87
C VAL A 69 6.25 10.34 10.27
N GLY A 70 6.95 9.20 10.21
CA GLY A 70 6.40 7.97 9.66
C GLY A 70 5.17 7.45 10.42
N LEU A 71 5.18 7.48 11.75
CA LEU A 71 4.07 6.99 12.59
C LEU A 71 2.81 7.88 12.54
N LYS A 72 2.88 9.07 11.93
CA LYS A 72 1.66 9.87 11.64
C LYS A 72 0.88 9.31 10.45
N VAL A 73 1.52 8.51 9.61
CA VAL A 73 1.00 8.05 8.32
C VAL A 73 0.82 6.54 8.31
N PHE A 74 1.78 5.81 8.90
CA PHE A 74 1.74 4.35 8.98
C PHE A 74 1.13 3.89 10.30
N GLU A 75 0.13 3.02 10.20
CA GLU A 75 -0.40 2.26 11.31
C GLU A 75 0.25 0.88 11.35
N SER A 76 0.59 0.40 12.55
CA SER A 76 1.09 -0.97 12.73
C SER A 76 -0.05 -1.94 12.90
N ILE A 77 -0.06 -2.99 12.09
CA ILE A 77 -0.78 -4.23 12.35
C ILE A 77 0.23 -5.30 12.75
N PHE A 78 -0.19 -6.29 13.54
CA PHE A 78 0.65 -7.43 13.86
C PHE A 78 0.23 -8.60 12.96
N ASP A 79 1.22 -9.26 12.35
CA ASP A 79 0.97 -10.54 11.70
C ASP A 79 0.76 -11.66 12.75
N LEU A 80 0.45 -12.87 12.29
CA LEU A 80 0.31 -14.04 13.18
C LEU A 80 1.62 -14.44 13.91
N ASN A 81 2.75 -13.82 13.60
CA ASN A 81 4.04 -14.03 14.26
C ASN A 81 4.46 -12.85 15.15
N ASP A 82 3.53 -11.96 15.51
CA ASP A 82 3.76 -10.73 16.27
C ASP A 82 4.78 -9.77 15.65
N LYS A 83 5.00 -9.86 14.33
CA LYS A 83 5.84 -8.91 13.60
C LYS A 83 4.99 -7.73 13.15
N PRO A 84 5.39 -6.49 13.48
CA PRO A 84 4.64 -5.32 13.06
C PRO A 84 4.82 -5.10 11.55
N ILE A 85 3.71 -4.90 10.87
CA ILE A 85 3.63 -4.46 9.48
C ILE A 85 3.03 -3.07 9.49
N TYR A 86 3.69 -2.16 8.82
CA TYR A 86 3.31 -0.76 8.76
C TYR A 86 2.58 -0.49 7.46
N ILE A 87 1.29 -0.15 7.58
CA ILE A 87 0.38 0.11 6.45
C ILE A 87 -0.11 1.54 6.51
N ASN A 88 -0.04 2.22 5.37
CA ASN A 88 -0.73 3.48 5.16
C ASN A 88 -2.06 3.18 4.45
N PHE A 89 -3.14 3.01 5.20
CA PHE A 89 -4.43 2.52 4.66
C PHE A 89 -5.04 3.41 3.56
N ALA A 90 -4.65 4.69 3.49
CA ALA A 90 -5.12 5.63 2.49
C ALA A 90 -4.39 5.51 1.14
N TYR A 91 -3.20 4.90 1.09
CA TYR A 91 -2.37 4.87 -0.12
C TYR A 91 -1.79 3.48 -0.47
N ASP A 92 -1.61 2.61 0.52
CA ASP A 92 -1.14 1.25 0.27
C ASP A 92 -2.31 0.38 -0.22
N THR A 93 -2.03 -0.49 -1.19
CA THR A 93 -2.97 -1.49 -1.70
C THR A 93 -2.67 -2.83 -1.04
N LEU A 94 -3.66 -3.43 -0.39
CA LEU A 94 -3.54 -4.82 0.06
C LEU A 94 -3.82 -5.75 -1.12
N HIS A 95 -2.89 -6.63 -1.45
CA HIS A 95 -3.06 -7.61 -2.50
C HIS A 95 -3.30 -9.00 -1.91
N LEU A 96 -4.50 -9.54 -2.09
CA LEU A 96 -4.83 -10.93 -1.77
C LEU A 96 -4.29 -11.82 -2.89
N ALA A 97 -3.04 -12.25 -2.74
CA ALA A 97 -2.36 -13.19 -3.64
C ALA A 97 -2.78 -14.64 -3.33
N THR A 98 -4.08 -14.85 -3.21
CA THR A 98 -4.70 -16.13 -2.84
C THR A 98 -6.11 -16.18 -3.42
N SER A 99 -6.74 -17.36 -3.37
CA SER A 99 -8.09 -17.56 -3.89
C SER A 99 -9.06 -16.51 -3.32
N PRO A 100 -9.98 -15.94 -4.13
CA PRO A 100 -10.97 -14.98 -3.66
C PRO A 100 -11.81 -15.44 -2.47
N ARG A 101 -11.98 -16.77 -2.31
CA ARG A 101 -12.64 -17.40 -1.15
C ARG A 101 -12.02 -17.04 0.19
N MET A 102 -10.72 -16.78 0.19
CA MET A 102 -9.95 -16.46 1.39
C MET A 102 -10.22 -15.05 1.91
N CYS A 103 -10.86 -14.18 1.11
CA CYS A 103 -11.23 -12.82 1.53
C CYS A 103 -12.10 -12.85 2.81
N LYS A 104 -13.08 -13.77 2.88
CA LYS A 104 -13.94 -13.93 4.07
C LYS A 104 -13.18 -14.40 5.31
N GLN A 105 -12.18 -15.26 5.12
CA GLN A 105 -11.36 -15.73 6.22
C GLN A 105 -10.43 -14.62 6.71
N PHE A 106 -9.83 -13.87 5.79
CA PHE A 106 -9.02 -12.70 6.10
C PHE A 106 -9.80 -11.67 6.91
N THR A 107 -11.03 -11.32 6.47
CA THR A 107 -11.84 -10.32 7.16
C THR A 107 -12.25 -10.74 8.56
N SER A 108 -12.45 -12.05 8.77
CA SER A 108 -12.71 -12.63 10.09
C SER A 108 -11.50 -12.56 11.03
N LEU A 109 -10.28 -12.74 10.49
CA LEU A 109 -9.04 -12.73 11.28
C LEU A 109 -8.53 -11.32 11.57
N TYR A 110 -8.80 -10.36 10.69
CA TYR A 110 -8.30 -8.99 10.80
C TYR A 110 -9.42 -7.94 10.67
N PRO A 111 -10.42 -7.94 11.57
CA PRO A 111 -11.55 -7.01 11.49
C PRO A 111 -11.11 -5.53 11.58
N GLY A 112 -10.03 -5.24 12.30
CA GLY A 112 -9.48 -3.88 12.36
C GLY A 112 -8.89 -3.38 11.03
N ILE A 113 -8.55 -4.27 10.10
CA ILE A 113 -8.08 -3.92 8.76
C ILE A 113 -9.26 -3.65 7.83
N THR A 114 -10.35 -4.41 7.95
CA THR A 114 -11.50 -4.33 7.04
C THR A 114 -12.22 -2.98 7.10
N GLU A 115 -12.19 -2.33 8.27
CA GLU A 115 -12.77 -1.01 8.47
C GLU A 115 -11.88 0.14 7.97
N LYS A 116 -10.64 -0.14 7.59
CA LYS A 116 -9.64 0.89 7.26
C LYS A 116 -9.17 0.82 5.82
N ILE A 117 -9.12 -0.37 5.24
CA ILE A 117 -8.59 -0.57 3.90
C ILE A 117 -9.39 0.17 2.82
N GLU A 118 -8.68 0.97 2.02
CA GLU A 118 -9.29 1.74 0.93
C GLU A 118 -9.01 1.16 -0.46
N SER A 119 -7.93 0.40 -0.63
CA SER A 119 -7.52 -0.22 -1.90
C SER A 119 -7.20 -1.69 -1.72
N LEU A 120 -7.90 -2.56 -2.45
CA LEU A 120 -7.76 -4.02 -2.44
C LEU A 120 -7.47 -4.53 -3.84
N ALA A 121 -6.43 -5.34 -3.99
CA ALA A 121 -6.17 -6.12 -5.19
C ALA A 121 -6.47 -7.60 -4.93
N VAL A 122 -7.11 -8.29 -5.86
CA VAL A 122 -7.42 -9.71 -5.76
C VAL A 122 -6.99 -10.44 -7.03
N GLU A 123 -6.29 -11.56 -6.84
CA GLU A 123 -5.89 -12.42 -7.94
C GLU A 123 -7.07 -13.26 -8.44
N ILE A 124 -7.31 -13.24 -9.75
CA ILE A 124 -8.38 -13.99 -10.43
C ILE A 124 -7.82 -14.76 -11.62
N THR A 125 -8.29 -15.99 -11.83
CA THR A 125 -7.85 -16.84 -12.95
C THR A 125 -8.95 -17.10 -13.97
N SER A 126 -10.20 -16.75 -13.64
CA SER A 126 -11.36 -16.83 -14.54
C SER A 126 -12.42 -15.77 -14.20
N GLU A 127 -13.40 -15.59 -15.09
CA GLU A 127 -14.54 -14.68 -14.85
C GLU A 127 -15.46 -15.20 -13.73
N GLU A 128 -15.60 -16.53 -13.55
CA GLU A 128 -16.36 -17.08 -12.43
C GLU A 128 -15.71 -16.74 -11.09
N GLU A 129 -14.37 -16.77 -11.01
CA GLU A 129 -13.65 -16.35 -9.80
C GLU A 129 -13.80 -14.85 -9.54
N ARG A 130 -13.92 -14.02 -10.58
CA ARG A 130 -14.19 -12.59 -10.45
C ARG A 130 -15.56 -12.33 -9.84
N GLU A 131 -16.62 -12.97 -10.35
CA GLU A 131 -17.96 -12.84 -9.78
C GLU A 131 -17.98 -13.28 -8.31
N GLU A 132 -17.35 -14.42 -8.02
CA GLU A 132 -17.20 -14.92 -6.65
C GLU A 132 -16.42 -13.93 -5.76
N ALA A 133 -15.35 -13.32 -6.27
CA ALA A 133 -14.58 -12.31 -5.57
C ALA A 133 -15.44 -11.09 -5.22
N VAL A 134 -16.18 -10.56 -6.18
CA VAL A 134 -17.07 -9.41 -5.97
C VAL A 134 -18.09 -9.72 -4.88
N ILE A 135 -18.76 -10.88 -4.94
CA ILE A 135 -19.74 -11.28 -3.91
C ILE A 135 -19.07 -11.40 -2.54
N ASN A 136 -17.90 -12.04 -2.46
CA ASN A 136 -17.18 -12.19 -1.19
C ASN A 136 -16.75 -10.84 -0.62
N ILE A 137 -16.29 -9.90 -1.45
CA ILE A 137 -15.87 -8.56 -1.04
C ILE A 137 -17.07 -7.75 -0.54
N VAL A 138 -18.17 -7.72 -1.31
CA VAL A 138 -19.40 -7.01 -0.94
C VAL A 138 -19.95 -7.54 0.39
N THR A 139 -19.87 -8.86 0.62
CA THR A 139 -20.31 -9.50 1.88
C THR A 139 -19.29 -9.41 3.02
N SER A 140 -18.08 -8.88 2.79
CA SER A 140 -16.99 -8.81 3.78
C SER A 140 -16.95 -7.50 4.58
N HIS A 141 -17.98 -6.65 4.47
CA HIS A 141 -18.09 -5.40 5.24
C HIS A 141 -16.88 -4.45 5.11
N LEU A 142 -16.27 -4.38 3.93
CA LEU A 142 -15.16 -3.47 3.63
C LEU A 142 -15.68 -2.04 3.39
N SER A 143 -16.10 -1.38 4.48
CA SER A 143 -16.86 -0.13 4.45
C SER A 143 -16.13 1.08 3.87
N LYS A 144 -14.79 1.06 3.90
CA LYS A 144 -13.94 2.12 3.33
C LYS A 144 -13.33 1.78 1.99
N LEU A 145 -13.67 0.63 1.40
CA LEU A 145 -13.09 0.22 0.12
C LEU A 145 -13.53 1.18 -0.99
N ARG A 146 -12.56 1.91 -1.55
CA ARG A 146 -12.75 2.85 -2.66
C ARG A 146 -12.32 2.22 -3.98
N GLU A 147 -11.37 1.30 -3.93
CA GLU A 147 -10.74 0.73 -5.11
C GLU A 147 -10.62 -0.79 -4.98
N LEU A 148 -11.12 -1.51 -5.98
CA LEU A 148 -10.91 -2.94 -6.17
C LEU A 148 -10.19 -3.18 -7.50
N ILE A 149 -9.06 -3.87 -7.44
CA ILE A 149 -8.21 -4.19 -8.59
C ILE A 149 -8.23 -5.69 -8.81
N PHE A 150 -8.57 -6.13 -10.01
CA PHE A 150 -8.42 -7.52 -10.40
C PHE A 150 -7.07 -7.75 -11.06
N VAL A 151 -6.30 -8.70 -10.51
CA VAL A 151 -4.99 -9.09 -11.02
C VAL A 151 -5.13 -10.46 -11.68
N ALA A 152 -4.72 -10.57 -12.94
CA ALA A 152 -4.74 -11.85 -13.65
C ALA A 152 -3.72 -12.82 -13.01
N GLY A 153 -4.20 -13.93 -12.46
CA GLY A 153 -3.40 -15.00 -11.88
C GLY A 153 -3.08 -16.10 -12.88
N GLY A 154 -1.81 -16.54 -12.90
CA GLY A 154 -1.35 -17.67 -13.72
C GLY A 154 -0.13 -17.36 -14.60
N GLY A 155 0.64 -18.40 -14.96
CA GLY A 155 1.79 -18.29 -15.86
C GLY A 155 1.40 -17.78 -17.25
N MET A 156 2.38 -17.26 -18.00
CA MET A 156 2.25 -16.50 -19.27
C MET A 156 1.19 -17.00 -20.26
N GLU A 157 0.88 -18.30 -20.32
CA GLU A 157 -0.13 -18.86 -21.22
C GLU A 157 -1.58 -18.46 -20.89
N ARG A 158 -1.90 -18.07 -19.64
CA ARG A 158 -3.27 -17.68 -19.24
C ARG A 158 -3.55 -16.17 -19.32
N MET A 159 -2.52 -15.34 -19.53
CA MET A 159 -2.67 -13.88 -19.68
C MET A 159 -3.41 -13.46 -20.96
N LEU A 160 -3.53 -14.34 -21.96
CA LEU A 160 -4.17 -14.02 -23.23
C LEU A 160 -5.71 -13.97 -23.16
N ALA A 161 -6.32 -14.50 -22.10
CA ALA A 161 -7.77 -14.55 -21.93
C ALA A 161 -8.33 -13.42 -21.05
N ILE A 162 -7.52 -12.85 -20.13
CA ILE A 162 -7.96 -11.81 -19.21
C ILE A 162 -7.55 -10.44 -19.75
N LYS A 163 -8.54 -9.59 -20.02
CA LYS A 163 -8.41 -8.31 -20.69
C LYS A 163 -7.84 -7.23 -19.74
N TYR A 164 -6.52 -7.25 -19.49
CA TYR A 164 -5.80 -6.28 -18.63
C TYR A 164 -6.27 -6.25 -17.15
N PRO A 165 -5.48 -5.71 -16.20
CA PRO A 165 -5.99 -5.46 -14.86
C PRO A 165 -7.16 -4.46 -14.93
N GLU A 166 -8.35 -4.91 -14.60
CA GLU A 166 -9.55 -4.07 -14.53
C GLU A 166 -9.63 -3.45 -13.14
N LYS A 167 -9.68 -2.11 -13.10
CA LYS A 167 -9.82 -1.33 -11.87
C LYS A 167 -11.28 -0.93 -11.73
N VAL A 168 -11.93 -1.42 -10.67
CA VAL A 168 -13.27 -0.99 -10.27
C VAL A 168 -13.12 0.07 -9.19
N MET A 169 -13.59 1.28 -9.48
CA MET A 169 -13.70 2.33 -8.46
C MET A 169 -15.10 2.34 -7.90
N PHE A 170 -15.22 2.29 -6.58
CA PHE A 170 -16.47 2.56 -5.90
C PHE A 170 -16.59 4.08 -5.77
N LEU A 171 -17.66 4.63 -6.33
CA LEU A 171 -17.97 6.05 -6.17
C LEU A 171 -18.17 6.32 -4.67
N GLU A 172 -17.62 7.43 -4.17
CA GLU A 172 -18.04 7.94 -2.87
C GLU A 172 -19.57 8.11 -2.91
N PRO A 173 -20.30 7.69 -1.86
CA PRO A 173 -21.73 7.94 -1.82
C PRO A 173 -21.95 9.44 -1.99
N GLU A 174 -22.73 9.82 -3.01
CA GLU A 174 -23.16 11.20 -3.22
C GLU A 174 -23.62 11.76 -1.87
N PRO A 175 -23.07 12.91 -1.43
CA PRO A 175 -23.52 13.51 -0.17
C PRO A 175 -25.03 13.66 -0.26
N MET A 176 -25.74 13.10 0.73
CA MET A 176 -27.20 13.17 0.74
C MET A 176 -27.61 14.63 0.46
N PRO A 177 -28.47 14.88 -0.53
CA PRO A 177 -28.86 16.25 -0.85
C PRO A 177 -29.37 16.89 0.42
N ASP A 178 -28.75 18.01 0.78
CA ASP A 178 -29.09 18.76 1.98
C ASP A 178 -30.59 19.07 1.94
N PRO A 179 -31.42 18.48 2.83
CA PRO A 179 -32.86 18.64 2.78
C PRO A 179 -33.29 20.10 3.03
N TRP A 180 -32.35 20.99 3.33
CA TRP A 180 -32.58 22.40 3.61
C TRP A 180 -32.11 23.37 2.51
N ARG A 181 -31.63 22.88 1.35
CA ARG A 181 -31.37 23.74 0.18
C ARG A 181 -32.60 23.80 -0.74
N HIS A 182 -33.40 24.85 -0.57
CA HIS A 182 -34.38 25.31 -1.55
C HIS A 182 -33.80 26.43 -2.42
#